data_AF-Q6LV84-F1
#
_entry.id   AF-Q6LV84-F1
#
_cell.length_a   1.000
_cell.length_b   1.000
_cell.length_c   1.000
_cell.angle_alpha   90.00
_cell.angle_beta   90.00
_cell.angle_gamma   90.00
#
_symmetry.space_group_name_H-M   'P 1'
#
loop_
_entity.id
_entity.type
_entity.pdbx_description
1 polymer ?
#
loop_
_entity_poly.entity_id
_entity_poly.type
_entity_poly.pdbx_seq_one_letter_code
_entity_poly.pdbx_strand_id
1 'polypeptide(L)'
;MILGWIILFVITAVIIYHHFVYTAALVWLGNKRKDEIKEKHKDPLIFPRISLIMPAHNEEAYIEAKLANILMLDYPAEKLQVLICCDGCSDNTAEIIAQHESQFTAAGISLKCWVKKNNRGKLARLNELMTYAKNKTDIISLTDTSALISIDALKQVARNFENEQTGAITCSYLLASPSEGENQYWQWQNNIRFAESQLGSVIGGNGAFYAMRSHLYSPLPEDTINDDFILPMMVLKQGFNVIFNQNINSVEIAPTSQNENHQRRQRIGAGNLQQLIRCQFIFTHKSLRVRWLFTSGKGLRTVMPFLFVGYFITSVLMALQGSILALSMVISQLSIYGIASLPLINIHSTIIDKVHYIIGAYYSSLLGMLRYLNGQFKQGWRHLPPLSNYQTQSTQTIKRMSDIIFSCIGLTLTLPLWPFIAFAIKYDSSGPIFYRQIRVGQISETKVELFEIFKFRTMTNDAEKKSGAVWATKNDPRITNTGRFLRATRLDELPQFINVIRGDMSLIGPRPERPEMCGNLQNALPFYLERTTGLRPGLTGLAQVNSGYDNGLEDVKNKIAWDHAYAIALSSPIQWLRMDLYILFKTSYIMFAKRGQ
;
A
#
# COMPACT_ATOMS: atom_id res chain seq x y z
N MET A 1 -16.60 10.83 35.84
CA MET A 1 -17.28 9.59 36.31
C MET A 1 -18.56 9.27 35.54
N ILE A 2 -19.74 9.87 35.84
CA ILE A 2 -21.04 9.47 35.23
C ILE A 2 -21.03 9.55 33.69
N LEU A 3 -20.58 10.68 33.13
CA LEU A 3 -20.47 10.86 31.69
C LEU A 3 -19.60 9.79 31.01
N GLY A 4 -18.51 9.37 31.67
CA GLY A 4 -17.62 8.32 31.15
C GLY A 4 -18.31 6.97 31.06
N TRP A 5 -19.10 6.59 32.07
CA TRP A 5 -19.89 5.35 32.04
C TRP A 5 -20.97 5.39 30.95
N ILE A 6 -21.62 6.53 30.74
CA ILE A 6 -22.59 6.70 29.64
C ILE A 6 -21.90 6.50 28.29
N ILE A 7 -20.72 7.10 28.08
CA ILE A 7 -19.95 6.94 26.84
C ILE A 7 -19.57 5.46 26.62
N LEU A 8 -19.02 4.79 27.64
CA LEU A 8 -18.65 3.36 27.54
C LEU A 8 -19.87 2.48 27.24
N PHE A 9 -21.01 2.73 27.90
CA PHE A 9 -22.24 1.98 27.65
C PHE A 9 -22.73 2.14 26.22
N VAL A 10 -22.77 3.38 25.72
CA VAL A 10 -23.19 3.67 24.34
C VAL A 10 -22.26 3.01 23.33
N ILE A 11 -20.94 3.12 23.50
CA ILE A 11 -19.99 2.48 22.59
C ILE A 11 -20.15 0.95 22.63
N THR A 12 -20.29 0.34 23.81
CA THR A 12 -20.55 -1.10 23.94
C THR A 12 -21.82 -1.52 23.21
N ALA A 13 -22.93 -0.78 23.40
CA ALA A 13 -24.18 -1.06 22.71
C ALA A 13 -24.03 -0.99 21.18
N VAL A 14 -23.29 -0.01 20.67
CA VAL A 14 -23.03 0.16 19.23
C VAL A 14 -22.14 -0.98 18.68
N ILE A 15 -21.12 -1.41 19.43
CA ILE A 15 -20.26 -2.55 19.07
C ILE A 15 -21.08 -3.83 18.99
N ILE A 16 -21.89 -4.12 20.01
CA ILE A 16 -22.75 -5.31 20.06
C ILE A 16 -23.75 -5.29 18.91
N TYR A 17 -24.38 -4.13 18.68
CA TYR A 17 -25.33 -3.95 17.60
C TYR A 17 -24.71 -4.26 16.24
N HIS A 18 -23.54 -3.69 15.92
CA HIS A 18 -22.90 -3.87 14.62
C HIS A 18 -22.46 -5.32 14.36
N HIS A 19 -21.84 -5.96 15.35
CA HIS A 19 -21.21 -7.28 15.16
C HIS A 19 -22.19 -8.45 15.27
N PHE A 20 -23.23 -8.31 16.09
CA PHE A 20 -24.15 -9.41 16.39
C PHE A 20 -25.56 -9.14 15.89
N VAL A 21 -26.16 -8.00 16.29
CA VAL A 21 -27.58 -7.74 15.99
C VAL A 21 -27.80 -7.49 14.49
N TYR A 22 -27.00 -6.61 13.90
CA TYR A 22 -27.11 -6.26 12.49
C TYR A 22 -26.78 -7.44 11.57
N THR A 23 -25.70 -8.16 11.85
CA THR A 23 -25.28 -9.33 11.07
C THR A 23 -26.30 -10.46 11.15
N ALA A 24 -26.80 -10.78 12.35
CA ALA A 24 -27.85 -11.79 12.51
C ALA A 24 -29.14 -11.38 11.81
N ALA A 25 -29.55 -10.11 11.91
CA ALA A 25 -30.73 -9.60 11.21
C ALA A 25 -30.60 -9.74 9.69
N LEU A 26 -29.45 -9.40 9.11
CA LEU A 26 -29.21 -9.55 7.67
C LEU A 26 -29.25 -11.02 7.22
N VAL A 27 -28.59 -11.92 7.95
CA VAL A 27 -28.58 -13.35 7.61
C VAL A 27 -29.99 -13.93 7.69
N TRP A 28 -30.74 -13.60 8.74
CA TRP A 28 -32.12 -14.05 8.91
C TRP A 28 -33.05 -13.53 7.79
N LEU A 29 -32.96 -12.24 7.46
CA LEU A 29 -33.75 -11.64 6.39
C LEU A 29 -33.39 -12.18 5.00
N GLY A 30 -32.11 -12.45 4.77
CA GLY A 30 -31.60 -13.01 3.51
C GLY A 30 -32.11 -14.44 3.26
N ASN A 31 -32.07 -15.30 4.28
CA ASN A 31 -32.50 -16.69 4.14
C ASN A 31 -34.01 -16.82 3.90
N LYS A 32 -34.84 -16.00 4.57
CA LYS A 32 -36.30 -16.06 4.43
C LYS A 32 -36.80 -15.79 3.00
N ARG A 33 -36.04 -15.05 2.19
CA ARG A 33 -36.43 -14.63 0.83
C ARG A 33 -35.79 -15.43 -0.30
N LYS A 34 -34.86 -16.35 0.01
CA LYS A 34 -34.28 -17.23 -1.01
C LYS A 34 -35.29 -18.22 -1.58
N ASP A 35 -36.26 -18.64 -0.77
CA ASP A 35 -37.26 -19.64 -1.16
C ASP A 35 -38.32 -19.10 -2.14
N GLU A 36 -38.44 -17.78 -2.30
CA GLU A 36 -39.48 -17.14 -3.13
C GLU A 36 -39.08 -16.97 -4.61
N ILE A 37 -37.79 -17.08 -4.97
CA ILE A 37 -37.30 -16.76 -6.32
C ILE A 37 -36.81 -18.03 -7.03
N LYS A 38 -37.74 -18.76 -7.65
CA LYS A 38 -37.46 -19.70 -8.74
C LYS A 38 -37.88 -19.06 -10.05
N GLU A 39 -37.04 -18.20 -10.62
CA GLU A 39 -37.29 -17.66 -11.96
C GLU A 39 -37.03 -18.74 -13.03
N LYS A 40 -37.95 -18.85 -13.99
CA LYS A 40 -37.81 -19.69 -15.18
C LYS A 40 -36.87 -18.99 -16.17
N HIS A 41 -35.94 -19.74 -16.77
CA HIS A 41 -35.08 -19.28 -17.86
C HIS A 41 -35.91 -18.87 -19.10
N LYS A 42 -36.33 -17.61 -19.16
CA LYS A 42 -37.00 -17.01 -20.34
C LYS A 42 -36.18 -15.85 -20.85
N ASP A 43 -35.88 -15.80 -22.14
CA ASP A 43 -35.14 -14.67 -22.75
C ASP A 43 -35.76 -13.30 -22.44
N PRO A 44 -34.95 -12.22 -22.37
CA PRO A 44 -35.46 -10.88 -22.18
C PRO A 44 -36.39 -10.48 -23.33
N LEU A 45 -37.37 -9.62 -23.04
CA LEU A 45 -38.30 -9.07 -24.01
C LEU A 45 -37.57 -8.23 -25.08
N ILE A 46 -36.51 -7.52 -24.68
CA ILE A 46 -35.72 -6.65 -25.53
C ILE A 46 -34.24 -6.82 -25.20
N PHE A 47 -33.40 -6.89 -26.26
CA PHE A 47 -31.94 -6.90 -26.13
C PHE A 47 -31.37 -5.48 -26.26
N PRO A 48 -30.97 -4.83 -25.14
CA PRO A 48 -30.29 -3.54 -25.16
C PRO A 48 -28.89 -3.64 -25.79
N ARG A 49 -28.36 -2.52 -26.26
CA ARG A 49 -26.94 -2.42 -26.64
C ARG A 49 -26.08 -2.36 -25.38
N ILE A 50 -25.09 -3.25 -25.28
CA ILE A 50 -24.20 -3.37 -24.11
C ILE A 50 -22.76 -3.09 -24.52
N SER A 51 -22.08 -2.20 -23.80
CA SER A 51 -20.62 -2.07 -23.86
C SER A 51 -19.99 -2.79 -22.67
N LEU A 52 -19.16 -3.80 -22.93
CA LEU A 52 -18.31 -4.44 -21.94
C LEU A 52 -16.95 -3.74 -21.90
N ILE A 53 -16.56 -3.23 -20.73
CA ILE A 53 -15.41 -2.34 -20.53
C ILE A 53 -14.36 -2.99 -19.63
N MET A 54 -13.09 -2.93 -20.06
CA MET A 54 -11.95 -3.50 -19.35
C MET A 54 -10.70 -2.60 -19.46
N PRO A 55 -10.29 -1.88 -18.41
CA PRO A 55 -8.91 -1.41 -18.28
C PRO A 55 -7.98 -2.59 -18.03
N ALA A 56 -6.84 -2.65 -18.73
CA ALA A 56 -5.85 -3.71 -18.58
C ALA A 56 -4.45 -3.13 -18.35
N HIS A 57 -3.69 -3.70 -17.43
CA HIS A 57 -2.28 -3.37 -17.21
C HIS A 57 -1.51 -4.64 -16.84
N ASN A 58 -0.67 -5.12 -17.75
CA ASN A 58 0.11 -6.35 -17.61
C ASN A 58 -0.73 -7.59 -17.24
N GLU A 59 -1.67 -7.93 -18.10
CA GLU A 59 -2.69 -8.97 -17.92
C GLU A 59 -2.47 -10.18 -18.86
N GLU A 60 -1.24 -10.39 -19.37
CA GLU A 60 -0.92 -11.45 -20.34
C GLU A 60 -1.37 -12.85 -19.90
N ALA A 61 -1.33 -13.12 -18.59
CA ALA A 61 -1.68 -14.42 -18.02
C ALA A 61 -3.18 -14.77 -18.11
N TYR A 62 -4.06 -13.77 -18.24
CA TYR A 62 -5.51 -13.96 -18.12
C TYR A 62 -6.31 -13.44 -19.32
N ILE A 63 -5.76 -12.48 -20.07
CA ILE A 63 -6.49 -11.78 -21.13
C ILE A 63 -6.99 -12.72 -22.23
N GLU A 64 -6.23 -13.76 -22.59
CA GLU A 64 -6.64 -14.75 -23.58
C GLU A 64 -7.90 -15.52 -23.14
N ALA A 65 -7.89 -16.07 -21.92
CA ALA A 65 -9.05 -16.76 -21.35
C ALA A 65 -10.28 -15.84 -21.27
N LYS A 66 -10.07 -14.55 -20.98
CA LYS A 66 -11.14 -13.56 -20.95
C LYS A 66 -11.74 -13.29 -22.33
N LEU A 67 -10.90 -13.13 -23.36
CA LEU A 67 -11.36 -12.92 -24.73
C LEU A 67 -12.15 -14.13 -25.23
N ALA A 68 -11.67 -15.34 -24.96
CA ALA A 68 -12.40 -16.58 -25.26
C ALA A 68 -13.75 -16.64 -24.53
N ASN A 69 -13.79 -16.30 -23.24
CA ASN A 69 -15.02 -16.24 -22.45
C ASN A 69 -16.04 -15.25 -23.04
N ILE A 70 -15.58 -14.09 -23.55
CA ILE A 70 -16.45 -13.09 -24.17
C ILE A 70 -17.03 -13.59 -25.51
N LEU A 71 -16.22 -14.25 -26.33
CA LEU A 71 -16.67 -14.86 -27.59
C LEU A 71 -17.74 -15.94 -27.38
N MET A 72 -17.77 -16.58 -26.21
CA MET A 72 -18.73 -17.61 -25.84
C MET A 72 -20.02 -17.07 -25.22
N LEU A 73 -20.16 -15.77 -25.01
CA LEU A 73 -21.36 -15.21 -24.38
C LEU A 73 -22.61 -15.42 -25.25
N ASP A 74 -23.67 -15.89 -24.63
CA ASP A 74 -24.99 -16.06 -25.26
C ASP A 74 -25.71 -14.71 -25.29
N TYR A 75 -25.33 -13.84 -26.23
CA TYR A 75 -25.92 -12.52 -26.45
C TYR A 75 -25.84 -12.12 -27.94
N PRO A 76 -26.81 -11.36 -28.49
CA PRO A 76 -26.73 -10.91 -29.88
C PRO A 76 -25.47 -10.09 -30.16
N ALA A 77 -24.65 -10.57 -31.09
CA ALA A 77 -23.31 -10.04 -31.36
C ALA A 77 -23.35 -8.56 -31.80
N GLU A 78 -24.31 -8.19 -32.63
CA GLU A 78 -24.53 -6.84 -33.12
C GLU A 78 -24.98 -5.84 -32.04
N LYS A 79 -25.38 -6.36 -30.87
CA LYS A 79 -25.75 -5.58 -29.68
C LYS A 79 -24.62 -5.52 -28.65
N LEU A 80 -23.51 -6.24 -28.87
CA LEU A 80 -22.38 -6.30 -27.96
C LEU A 80 -21.17 -5.55 -28.53
N GLN A 81 -20.62 -4.67 -27.70
CA GLN A 81 -19.34 -4.01 -27.96
C GLN A 81 -18.37 -4.27 -26.81
N VAL A 82 -17.11 -4.54 -27.13
CA VAL A 82 -16.03 -4.77 -26.17
C VAL A 82 -15.00 -3.65 -26.29
N LEU A 83 -14.72 -2.98 -25.18
CA LEU A 83 -13.86 -1.82 -25.08
C LEU A 83 -12.72 -2.11 -24.10
N ILE A 84 -11.50 -2.24 -24.61
CA ILE A 84 -10.31 -2.54 -23.81
C ILE A 84 -9.34 -1.37 -23.88
N CYS A 85 -8.76 -0.95 -22.74
CA CYS A 85 -7.64 0.00 -22.74
C CYS A 85 -6.42 -0.62 -22.04
N CYS A 86 -5.36 -0.86 -22.80
CA CYS A 86 -4.05 -1.23 -22.29
C CYS A 86 -3.33 0.02 -21.77
N ASP A 87 -3.08 0.10 -20.45
CA ASP A 87 -2.57 1.29 -19.77
C ASP A 87 -1.08 1.18 -19.44
N GLY A 88 -0.21 1.47 -20.40
CA GLY A 88 1.24 1.38 -20.22
C GLY A 88 1.71 -0.06 -19.98
N CYS A 89 1.12 -1.04 -20.68
CA CYS A 89 1.55 -2.44 -20.60
C CYS A 89 2.98 -2.58 -21.12
N SER A 90 3.78 -3.40 -20.42
CA SER A 90 5.14 -3.79 -20.79
C SER A 90 5.23 -5.25 -21.24
N ASP A 91 4.13 -6.00 -21.12
CA ASP A 91 4.01 -7.41 -21.47
C ASP A 91 3.23 -7.60 -22.78
N ASN A 92 2.90 -8.86 -23.12
CA ASN A 92 2.25 -9.19 -24.38
C ASN A 92 0.73 -8.94 -24.39
N THR A 93 0.16 -8.29 -23.38
CA THR A 93 -1.30 -8.07 -23.27
C THR A 93 -1.90 -7.47 -24.54
N ALA A 94 -1.29 -6.42 -25.08
CA ALA A 94 -1.80 -5.72 -26.26
C ALA A 94 -1.70 -6.58 -27.52
N GLU A 95 -0.64 -7.38 -27.65
CA GLU A 95 -0.43 -8.28 -28.79
C GLU A 95 -1.45 -9.41 -28.81
N ILE A 96 -1.73 -10.02 -27.64
CA ILE A 96 -2.74 -11.07 -27.49
C ILE A 96 -4.12 -10.55 -27.90
N ILE A 97 -4.51 -9.33 -27.49
CA ILE A 97 -5.78 -8.72 -27.88
C ILE A 97 -5.85 -8.53 -29.40
N ALA A 98 -4.77 -8.04 -30.03
CA ALA A 98 -4.71 -7.83 -31.47
C ALA A 98 -4.88 -9.13 -32.27
N GLN A 99 -4.31 -10.25 -31.78
CA GLN A 99 -4.44 -11.57 -32.41
C GLN A 99 -5.90 -12.07 -32.45
N HIS A 100 -6.74 -11.64 -31.52
CA HIS A 100 -8.15 -12.05 -31.43
C HIS A 100 -9.10 -11.17 -32.26
N GLU A 101 -8.64 -10.05 -32.84
CA GLU A 101 -9.52 -9.14 -33.61
C GLU A 101 -10.25 -9.82 -34.77
N SER A 102 -9.59 -10.78 -35.43
CA SER A 102 -10.18 -11.56 -36.53
C SER A 102 -11.34 -12.45 -36.05
N GLN A 103 -11.21 -13.07 -34.88
CA GLN A 103 -12.24 -13.92 -34.27
C GLN A 103 -13.45 -13.09 -33.84
N PHE A 104 -13.24 -11.92 -33.23
CA PHE A 104 -14.31 -10.99 -32.87
C PHE A 104 -15.05 -10.47 -34.10
N THR A 105 -14.32 -10.13 -35.15
CA THR A 105 -14.90 -9.70 -36.43
C THR A 105 -15.75 -10.81 -37.06
N ALA A 106 -15.24 -12.05 -37.07
CA ALA A 106 -15.99 -13.21 -37.57
C ALA A 106 -17.24 -13.51 -36.74
N ALA A 107 -17.20 -13.28 -35.43
CA ALA A 107 -18.34 -13.40 -34.53
C ALA A 107 -19.35 -12.24 -34.64
N GLY A 108 -19.03 -11.16 -35.37
CA GLY A 108 -19.87 -9.97 -35.47
C GLY A 108 -19.87 -9.07 -34.23
N ILE A 109 -18.90 -9.24 -33.33
CA ILE A 109 -18.76 -8.47 -32.08
C ILE A 109 -17.76 -7.33 -32.30
N SER A 110 -18.15 -6.09 -31.96
CA SER A 110 -17.26 -4.93 -32.07
C SER A 110 -16.21 -4.94 -30.97
N LEU A 111 -14.96 -5.29 -31.29
CA LEU A 111 -13.81 -5.15 -30.39
C LEU A 111 -13.05 -3.85 -30.69
N LYS A 112 -12.77 -3.06 -29.66
CA LYS A 112 -11.91 -1.88 -29.75
C LYS A 112 -10.89 -1.86 -28.63
N CYS A 113 -9.61 -1.87 -28.99
CA CYS A 113 -8.49 -1.76 -28.07
C CYS A 113 -7.78 -0.40 -28.20
N TRP A 114 -7.56 0.29 -27.08
CA TRP A 114 -6.67 1.45 -27.02
C TRP A 114 -5.38 1.08 -26.31
N VAL A 115 -4.25 1.27 -26.98
CA VAL A 115 -2.92 1.08 -26.38
C VAL A 115 -2.35 2.44 -25.98
N LYS A 116 -2.16 2.66 -24.68
CA LYS A 116 -1.60 3.89 -24.12
C LYS A 116 -0.19 3.61 -23.61
N LYS A 117 0.77 4.49 -23.91
CA LYS A 117 2.16 4.34 -23.46
C LYS A 117 2.35 4.68 -21.97
N ASN A 118 1.58 5.63 -21.47
CA ASN A 118 1.73 6.13 -20.10
C ASN A 118 0.64 5.53 -19.20
N ASN A 119 1.06 4.82 -18.15
CA ASN A 119 0.17 4.32 -17.11
C ASN A 119 -0.42 5.50 -16.32
N ARG A 120 -1.75 5.68 -16.39
CA ARG A 120 -2.51 6.69 -15.63
C ARG A 120 -3.38 6.07 -14.52
N GLY A 121 -3.36 4.75 -14.39
CA GLY A 121 -4.12 3.98 -13.42
C GLY A 121 -5.51 3.58 -13.92
N LYS A 122 -6.04 2.49 -13.34
CA LYS A 122 -7.34 1.88 -13.68
C LYS A 122 -8.45 2.90 -13.82
N LEU A 123 -8.61 3.80 -12.83
CA LEU A 123 -9.72 4.74 -12.79
C LEU A 123 -9.70 5.78 -13.92
N ALA A 124 -8.52 6.29 -14.29
CA ALA A 124 -8.40 7.25 -15.37
C ALA A 124 -8.85 6.62 -16.69
N ARG A 125 -8.45 5.36 -16.95
CA ARG A 125 -8.87 4.61 -18.14
C ARG A 125 -10.32 4.18 -18.08
N LEU A 126 -10.80 3.83 -16.90
CA LEU A 126 -12.22 3.56 -16.68
C LEU A 126 -13.07 4.76 -17.08
N ASN A 127 -12.71 5.96 -16.63
CA ASN A 127 -13.42 7.17 -16.99
C ASN A 127 -13.39 7.45 -18.49
N GLU A 128 -12.25 7.27 -19.15
CA GLU A 128 -12.13 7.44 -20.61
C GLU A 128 -13.05 6.45 -21.36
N LEU A 129 -13.02 5.17 -20.98
CA LEU A 129 -13.83 4.12 -21.62
C LEU A 129 -15.33 4.30 -21.39
N MET A 130 -15.73 4.55 -20.14
CA MET A 130 -17.14 4.74 -19.78
C MET A 130 -17.73 6.01 -20.40
N THR A 131 -16.96 7.10 -20.47
CA THR A 131 -17.39 8.34 -21.15
C THR A 131 -17.61 8.10 -22.64
N TYR A 132 -16.74 7.31 -23.27
CA TYR A 132 -16.91 6.92 -24.67
C TYR A 132 -18.16 6.06 -24.89
N ALA A 133 -18.41 5.10 -24.00
CA ALA A 133 -19.55 4.18 -24.08
C ALA A 133 -20.90 4.86 -23.80
N LYS A 134 -20.94 5.85 -22.90
CA LYS A 134 -22.17 6.49 -22.40
C LYS A 134 -23.17 6.88 -23.49
N ASN A 135 -22.69 7.39 -24.63
CA ASN A 135 -23.54 7.90 -25.71
C ASN A 135 -23.78 6.88 -26.83
N LYS A 136 -23.31 5.64 -26.69
CA LYS A 136 -23.34 4.62 -27.75
C LYS A 136 -24.13 3.37 -27.39
N THR A 137 -24.35 3.14 -26.10
CA THR A 137 -24.99 1.95 -25.58
C THR A 137 -26.02 2.29 -24.52
N ASP A 138 -26.95 1.37 -24.27
CA ASP A 138 -27.99 1.52 -23.26
C ASP A 138 -27.46 1.13 -21.87
N ILE A 139 -26.54 0.15 -21.84
CA ILE A 139 -25.94 -0.41 -20.64
C ILE A 139 -24.43 -0.45 -20.79
N ILE A 140 -23.74 -0.04 -19.72
CA ILE A 140 -22.31 -0.20 -19.56
C ILE A 140 -22.06 -1.31 -18.55
N SER A 141 -21.33 -2.34 -18.97
CA SER A 141 -20.87 -3.44 -18.13
C SER A 141 -19.38 -3.35 -17.93
N LEU A 142 -18.92 -3.55 -16.71
CA LEU A 142 -17.53 -3.55 -16.32
C LEU A 142 -17.13 -4.95 -15.90
N THR A 143 -15.90 -5.33 -16.23
CA THR A 143 -15.37 -6.61 -15.79
C THR A 143 -13.86 -6.53 -15.67
N ASP A 144 -13.30 -7.26 -14.71
CA ASP A 144 -11.86 -7.42 -14.61
C ASP A 144 -11.38 -8.48 -15.64
N THR A 145 -10.14 -8.34 -16.10
CA THR A 145 -9.51 -9.27 -17.06
C THR A 145 -9.38 -10.68 -16.49
N SER A 146 -9.08 -10.79 -15.20
CA SER A 146 -8.93 -12.06 -14.49
C SER A 146 -10.25 -12.67 -14.01
N ALA A 147 -11.40 -12.03 -14.27
CA ALA A 147 -12.71 -12.50 -13.82
C ALA A 147 -13.54 -13.02 -14.99
N LEU A 148 -13.70 -14.34 -15.12
CA LEU A 148 -14.57 -14.94 -16.15
C LEU A 148 -16.04 -14.82 -15.75
N ILE A 149 -16.93 -14.56 -16.71
CA ILE A 149 -18.37 -14.38 -16.44
C ILE A 149 -19.20 -15.52 -17.03
N SER A 150 -20.35 -15.82 -16.42
CA SER A 150 -21.25 -16.86 -16.93
C SER A 150 -21.70 -16.58 -18.36
N ILE A 151 -21.88 -17.64 -19.15
CA ILE A 151 -22.22 -17.55 -20.59
C ILE A 151 -23.50 -16.73 -20.82
N ASP A 152 -24.48 -16.87 -19.94
CA ASP A 152 -25.78 -16.17 -19.99
C ASP A 152 -25.77 -14.81 -19.29
N ALA A 153 -24.63 -14.33 -18.78
CA ALA A 153 -24.54 -13.15 -17.92
C ALA A 153 -25.23 -11.91 -18.53
N LEU A 154 -25.01 -11.64 -19.82
CA LEU A 154 -25.58 -10.47 -20.50
C LEU A 154 -27.09 -10.58 -20.74
N LYS A 155 -27.62 -11.80 -20.92
CA LYS A 155 -29.08 -12.02 -20.94
C LYS A 155 -29.69 -11.73 -19.58
N GLN A 156 -29.06 -12.20 -18.51
CA GLN A 156 -29.49 -11.91 -17.14
C GLN A 156 -29.43 -10.41 -16.86
N VAL A 157 -28.36 -9.72 -17.31
CA VAL A 157 -28.24 -8.26 -17.26
C VAL A 157 -29.46 -7.61 -17.94
N ALA A 158 -29.73 -7.94 -19.20
CA ALA A 158 -30.85 -7.38 -19.95
C ALA A 158 -32.19 -7.55 -19.23
N ARG A 159 -32.48 -8.74 -18.69
CA ARG A 159 -33.70 -9.03 -17.91
C ARG A 159 -33.84 -8.13 -16.68
N ASN A 160 -32.78 -7.98 -15.88
CA ASN A 160 -32.86 -7.12 -14.69
C ASN A 160 -33.14 -5.65 -15.01
N PHE A 161 -32.68 -5.19 -16.18
CA PHE A 161 -32.91 -3.82 -16.67
C PHE A 161 -34.25 -3.61 -17.37
N GLU A 162 -35.10 -4.64 -17.51
CA GLU A 162 -36.51 -4.45 -17.88
C GLU A 162 -37.26 -3.65 -16.80
N ASN A 163 -36.85 -3.80 -15.54
CA ASN A 163 -37.31 -2.92 -14.48
C ASN A 163 -36.62 -1.55 -14.58
N GLU A 164 -37.40 -0.52 -14.92
CA GLU A 164 -36.91 0.85 -15.06
C GLU A 164 -36.23 1.40 -13.79
N GLN A 165 -36.62 0.92 -12.61
CA GLN A 165 -36.01 1.32 -11.33
C GLN A 165 -34.63 0.68 -11.08
N THR A 166 -34.27 -0.38 -11.80
CA THR A 166 -32.92 -0.96 -11.74
C THR A 166 -31.94 -0.02 -12.44
N GLY A 167 -31.04 0.61 -11.69
CA GLY A 167 -30.01 1.48 -12.24
C GLY A 167 -28.65 0.80 -12.39
N ALA A 168 -28.35 -0.17 -11.51
CA ALA A 168 -27.16 -1.01 -11.61
C ALA A 168 -27.41 -2.41 -11.06
N ILE A 169 -26.56 -3.35 -11.47
CA ILE A 169 -26.58 -4.73 -11.03
C ILE A 169 -25.17 -5.19 -10.65
N THR A 170 -25.11 -6.09 -9.68
CA THR A 170 -23.91 -6.76 -9.19
C THR A 170 -24.17 -8.27 -9.19
N CYS A 171 -23.13 -9.09 -9.10
CA CYS A 171 -23.26 -10.53 -9.30
C CYS A 171 -22.58 -11.35 -8.21
N SER A 172 -22.77 -12.66 -8.24
CA SER A 172 -22.03 -13.59 -7.38
C SER A 172 -20.53 -13.54 -7.71
N TYR A 173 -19.70 -13.33 -6.69
CA TYR A 173 -18.24 -13.47 -6.81
C TYR A 173 -17.80 -14.85 -6.36
N LEU A 174 -17.04 -15.54 -7.20
CA LEU A 174 -16.51 -16.87 -6.96
C LEU A 174 -15.01 -16.87 -7.24
N LEU A 175 -14.29 -17.77 -6.58
CA LEU A 175 -12.87 -18.04 -6.87
C LEU A 175 -12.78 -19.37 -7.61
N ALA A 176 -11.89 -19.47 -8.61
CA ALA A 176 -11.67 -20.71 -9.35
C ALA A 176 -11.01 -21.81 -8.49
N SER A 177 -10.18 -21.43 -7.52
CA SER A 177 -9.48 -22.36 -6.64
C SER A 177 -9.42 -21.84 -5.19
N PRO A 178 -10.56 -21.76 -4.48
CA PRO A 178 -10.60 -21.24 -3.12
C PRO A 178 -10.09 -22.27 -2.10
N SER A 179 -9.43 -21.78 -1.05
CA SER A 179 -9.38 -22.52 0.21
C SER A 179 -10.78 -22.64 0.83
N GLU A 180 -10.98 -23.62 1.73
CA GLU A 180 -12.28 -23.80 2.41
C GLU A 180 -12.75 -22.52 3.12
N GLY A 181 -11.84 -21.84 3.80
CA GLY A 181 -12.12 -20.56 4.48
C GLY A 181 -12.48 -19.43 3.51
N GLU A 182 -11.83 -19.32 2.36
CA GLU A 182 -12.16 -18.32 1.36
C GLU A 182 -13.52 -18.57 0.72
N ASN A 183 -13.85 -19.84 0.44
CA ASN A 183 -15.16 -20.20 -0.11
C ASN A 183 -16.29 -19.84 0.87
N GLN A 184 -16.15 -20.21 2.15
CA GLN A 184 -17.12 -19.85 3.19
C GLN A 184 -17.29 -18.34 3.33
N TYR A 185 -16.17 -17.59 3.30
CA TYR A 185 -16.20 -16.12 3.36
C TYR A 185 -16.96 -15.50 2.18
N TRP A 186 -16.67 -15.92 0.94
CA TRP A 186 -17.31 -15.35 -0.24
C TRP A 186 -18.77 -15.77 -0.38
N GLN A 187 -19.12 -17.00 0.01
CA GLN A 187 -20.53 -17.40 0.12
C GLN A 187 -21.27 -16.53 1.13
N TRP A 188 -20.68 -16.26 2.30
CA TRP A 188 -21.26 -15.36 3.28
C TRP A 188 -21.44 -13.94 2.72
N GLN A 189 -20.44 -13.39 2.02
CA GLN A 189 -20.54 -12.06 1.37
C GLN A 189 -21.64 -12.01 0.31
N ASN A 190 -21.75 -13.03 -0.55
CA ASN A 190 -22.80 -13.12 -1.57
C ASN A 190 -24.19 -13.18 -0.91
N ASN A 191 -24.34 -13.93 0.17
CA ASN A 191 -25.59 -13.99 0.93
C ASN A 191 -25.98 -12.65 1.55
N ILE A 192 -25.01 -11.91 2.08
CA ILE A 192 -25.23 -10.56 2.61
C ILE A 192 -25.69 -9.62 1.50
N ARG A 193 -25.02 -9.61 0.35
CA ARG A 193 -25.41 -8.76 -0.81
C ARG A 193 -26.79 -9.11 -1.35
N PHE A 194 -27.12 -10.39 -1.40
CA PHE A 194 -28.47 -10.84 -1.72
C PHE A 194 -29.50 -10.27 -0.73
N ALA A 195 -29.24 -10.37 0.58
CA ALA A 195 -30.11 -9.79 1.60
C ALA A 195 -30.26 -8.26 1.46
N GLU A 196 -29.17 -7.54 1.20
CA GLU A 196 -29.18 -6.09 0.96
C GLU A 196 -30.07 -5.73 -0.24
N SER A 197 -29.91 -6.45 -1.36
CA SER A 197 -30.71 -6.28 -2.56
C SER A 197 -32.20 -6.49 -2.30
N GLN A 198 -32.55 -7.50 -1.49
CA GLN A 198 -33.94 -7.77 -1.13
C GLN A 198 -34.54 -6.70 -0.22
N LEU A 199 -33.75 -6.12 0.67
CA LEU A 199 -34.21 -5.12 1.62
C LEU A 199 -34.34 -3.73 1.00
N GLY A 200 -33.51 -3.40 0.01
CA GLY A 200 -33.75 -2.22 -0.80
C GLY A 200 -32.73 -2.03 -1.92
N SER A 201 -31.45 -2.10 -1.62
CA SER A 201 -30.37 -2.01 -2.62
C SER A 201 -29.06 -2.46 -2.01
N VAL A 202 -28.20 -3.01 -2.87
CA VAL A 202 -26.83 -3.40 -2.52
C VAL A 202 -26.00 -2.16 -2.21
N ILE A 203 -25.21 -2.23 -1.13
CA ILE A 203 -24.31 -1.13 -0.73
C ILE A 203 -22.92 -1.37 -1.33
N GLY A 204 -22.76 -0.95 -2.59
CA GLY A 204 -21.53 -1.09 -3.39
C GLY A 204 -21.41 -2.44 -4.09
N GLY A 205 -20.62 -2.54 -5.16
CA GLY A 205 -20.45 -3.76 -5.97
C GLY A 205 -19.26 -4.63 -5.58
N ASN A 206 -19.09 -5.71 -6.30
CA ASN A 206 -17.82 -6.42 -6.45
C ASN A 206 -17.14 -5.93 -7.74
N GLY A 207 -15.84 -5.63 -7.69
CA GLY A 207 -15.11 -5.11 -8.86
C GLY A 207 -15.04 -6.04 -10.07
N ALA A 208 -15.35 -7.33 -9.91
CA ALA A 208 -15.11 -8.36 -10.92
C ALA A 208 -16.09 -8.32 -12.11
N PHE A 209 -17.38 -8.10 -11.84
CA PHE A 209 -18.39 -7.85 -12.88
C PHE A 209 -19.58 -7.07 -12.30
N TYR A 210 -19.96 -5.99 -12.97
CA TYR A 210 -21.19 -5.25 -12.67
C TYR A 210 -21.65 -4.47 -13.90
N ALA A 211 -22.94 -4.13 -13.96
CA ALA A 211 -23.49 -3.37 -15.08
C ALA A 211 -24.39 -2.24 -14.59
N MET A 212 -24.49 -1.17 -15.37
CA MET A 212 -25.30 0.00 -15.05
C MET A 212 -25.89 0.62 -16.31
N ARG A 213 -27.01 1.35 -16.15
CA ARG A 213 -27.56 2.15 -17.26
C ARG A 213 -26.56 3.22 -17.65
N SER A 214 -26.28 3.33 -18.94
CA SER A 214 -25.27 4.25 -19.48
C SER A 214 -25.53 5.70 -19.10
N HIS A 215 -26.79 6.15 -19.15
CA HIS A 215 -27.17 7.53 -18.84
C HIS A 215 -26.91 7.92 -17.38
N LEU A 216 -26.86 6.97 -16.44
CA LEU A 216 -26.60 7.21 -15.02
C LEU A 216 -25.11 7.37 -14.70
N TYR A 217 -24.21 7.07 -15.66
CA TYR A 217 -22.78 7.22 -15.46
C TYR A 217 -22.37 8.69 -15.35
N SER A 218 -21.53 8.97 -14.35
CA SER A 218 -20.81 10.23 -14.20
C SER A 218 -19.33 9.95 -13.91
N PRO A 219 -18.39 10.71 -14.50
CA PRO A 219 -16.97 10.53 -14.24
C PRO A 219 -16.62 10.65 -12.75
N LEU A 220 -15.80 9.72 -12.27
CA LEU A 220 -15.34 9.73 -10.89
C LEU A 220 -14.08 10.59 -10.74
N PRO A 221 -13.87 11.26 -9.59
CA PRO A 221 -12.61 11.94 -9.29
C PRO A 221 -11.40 11.00 -9.35
N GLU A 222 -10.25 11.44 -9.88
CA GLU A 222 -9.06 10.59 -10.08
C GLU A 222 -8.49 9.99 -8.78
N ASP A 223 -8.77 10.59 -7.62
CA ASP A 223 -8.36 10.10 -6.30
C ASP A 223 -9.33 9.06 -5.72
N THR A 224 -10.34 8.59 -6.48
CA THR A 224 -11.25 7.53 -6.00
C THR A 224 -10.52 6.20 -5.83
N ILE A 225 -10.59 5.62 -4.63
CA ILE A 225 -9.85 4.39 -4.29
C ILE A 225 -10.60 3.14 -4.75
N ASN A 226 -11.92 3.12 -4.61
CA ASN A 226 -12.79 1.97 -4.86
C ASN A 226 -13.96 2.39 -5.76
N ASP A 227 -13.77 2.30 -7.08
CA ASP A 227 -14.76 2.66 -8.10
C ASP A 227 -16.00 1.75 -8.08
N ASP A 228 -15.78 0.45 -7.88
CA ASP A 228 -16.79 -0.60 -7.76
C ASP A 228 -17.83 -0.34 -6.64
N PHE A 229 -17.43 0.39 -5.61
CA PHE A 229 -18.34 0.86 -4.59
C PHE A 229 -19.01 2.18 -4.99
N ILE A 230 -18.23 3.17 -5.43
CA ILE A 230 -18.72 4.54 -5.63
C ILE A 230 -19.70 4.62 -6.80
N LEU A 231 -19.49 3.87 -7.90
CA LEU A 231 -20.39 3.88 -9.06
C LEU A 231 -21.82 3.44 -8.70
N PRO A 232 -22.04 2.28 -8.05
CA PRO A 232 -23.36 1.93 -7.51
C PRO A 232 -23.94 2.96 -6.55
N MET A 233 -23.11 3.61 -5.72
CA MET A 233 -23.62 4.66 -4.83
C MET A 233 -24.06 5.91 -5.60
N MET A 234 -23.41 6.26 -6.72
CA MET A 234 -23.85 7.36 -7.58
C MET A 234 -25.17 7.05 -8.30
N VAL A 235 -25.44 5.77 -8.57
CA VAL A 235 -26.75 5.30 -9.07
C VAL A 235 -27.82 5.50 -7.99
N LEU A 236 -27.55 5.11 -6.74
CA LEU A 236 -28.45 5.34 -5.61
C LEU A 236 -28.70 6.84 -5.35
N LYS A 237 -27.67 7.68 -5.51
CA LYS A 237 -27.80 9.14 -5.39
C LYS A 237 -28.83 9.71 -6.36
N GLN A 238 -28.93 9.12 -7.55
CA GLN A 238 -29.89 9.50 -8.59
C GLN A 238 -31.29 8.89 -8.37
N GLY A 239 -31.50 8.10 -7.32
CA GLY A 239 -32.79 7.54 -6.93
C GLY A 239 -33.11 6.16 -7.50
N PHE A 240 -32.15 5.52 -8.18
CA PHE A 240 -32.31 4.17 -8.74
C PHE A 240 -31.80 3.09 -7.79
N ASN A 241 -32.26 1.85 -7.99
CA ASN A 241 -31.86 0.71 -7.19
C ASN A 241 -30.62 0.01 -7.75
N VAL A 242 -29.84 -0.58 -6.84
CA VAL A 242 -28.72 -1.48 -7.16
C VAL A 242 -29.13 -2.89 -6.74
N ILE A 243 -29.16 -3.81 -7.69
CA ILE A 243 -29.65 -5.18 -7.48
C ILE A 243 -28.48 -6.18 -7.47
N PHE A 244 -28.61 -7.24 -6.68
CA PHE A 244 -27.72 -8.40 -6.72
C PHE A 244 -28.41 -9.54 -7.48
N ASN A 245 -27.83 -9.96 -8.60
CA ASN A 245 -28.29 -11.14 -9.33
C ASN A 245 -27.41 -12.35 -9.00
N GLN A 246 -27.98 -13.30 -8.26
CA GLN A 246 -27.30 -14.53 -7.85
C GLN A 246 -27.03 -15.51 -9.01
N ASN A 247 -27.75 -15.38 -10.13
CA ASN A 247 -27.62 -16.25 -11.30
C ASN A 247 -26.46 -15.84 -12.21
N ILE A 248 -25.92 -14.62 -12.04
CA ILE A 248 -24.71 -14.18 -12.72
C ILE A 248 -23.52 -14.57 -11.86
N ASN A 249 -22.62 -15.37 -12.42
CA ASN A 249 -21.40 -15.79 -11.74
C ASN A 249 -20.20 -15.10 -12.38
N SER A 250 -19.37 -14.47 -11.54
CA SER A 250 -18.05 -13.97 -11.89
C SER A 250 -17.00 -14.78 -11.15
N VAL A 251 -16.16 -15.50 -11.89
CA VAL A 251 -15.16 -16.44 -11.39
C VAL A 251 -13.77 -15.84 -11.56
N GLU A 252 -13.13 -15.50 -10.45
CA GLU A 252 -11.75 -15.02 -10.41
C GLU A 252 -10.77 -16.17 -10.62
N ILE A 253 -9.94 -16.06 -11.66
CA ILE A 253 -8.90 -17.06 -11.99
C ILE A 253 -7.50 -16.63 -11.54
N ALA A 254 -7.29 -15.38 -11.13
CA ALA A 254 -6.02 -14.98 -10.54
C ALA A 254 -5.83 -15.57 -9.13
N PRO A 255 -4.63 -16.06 -8.77
CA PRO A 255 -4.38 -16.63 -7.45
C PRO A 255 -4.39 -15.53 -6.38
N THR A 256 -4.97 -15.84 -5.21
CA THR A 256 -4.94 -14.94 -4.07
C THR A 256 -3.51 -14.82 -3.53
N SER A 257 -2.77 -13.75 -3.87
CA SER A 257 -1.43 -13.54 -3.31
C SER A 257 -1.51 -13.22 -1.81
N GLN A 258 -0.97 -14.10 -0.96
CA GLN A 258 -0.97 -13.92 0.50
C GLN A 258 0.05 -12.86 0.98
N ASN A 259 1.01 -12.47 0.13
CA ASN A 259 2.19 -11.70 0.51
C ASN A 259 2.04 -10.17 0.58
N GLU A 260 0.86 -9.59 0.36
CA GLU A 260 0.65 -8.12 0.47
C GLU A 260 -0.54 -7.73 1.37
N ASN A 261 -0.76 -8.49 2.45
CA ASN A 261 -1.92 -8.30 3.33
C ASN A 261 -1.98 -6.92 4.01
N HIS A 262 -0.86 -6.34 4.43
CA HIS A 262 -0.88 -5.11 5.25
C HIS A 262 -1.17 -3.84 4.43
N GLN A 263 -0.46 -3.63 3.32
CA GLN A 263 -0.66 -2.45 2.46
C GLN A 263 -2.05 -2.47 1.82
N ARG A 264 -2.49 -3.65 1.34
CA ARG A 264 -3.86 -3.85 0.83
C ARG A 264 -4.91 -3.49 1.89
N ARG A 265 -4.74 -3.91 3.15
CA ARG A 265 -5.66 -3.55 4.25
C ARG A 265 -5.67 -2.07 4.57
N GLN A 266 -4.51 -1.41 4.55
CA GLN A 266 -4.44 0.04 4.72
C GLN A 266 -5.19 0.77 3.60
N ARG A 267 -5.04 0.32 2.33
CA ARG A 267 -5.81 0.85 1.19
C ARG A 267 -7.31 0.65 1.38
N ILE A 268 -7.73 -0.54 1.83
CA ILE A 268 -9.14 -0.82 2.14
C ILE A 268 -9.65 0.12 3.25
N GLY A 269 -8.87 0.35 4.31
CA GLY A 269 -9.20 1.31 5.36
C GLY A 269 -9.38 2.73 4.85
N ALA A 270 -8.41 3.23 4.08
CA ALA A 270 -8.48 4.54 3.42
C ALA A 270 -9.72 4.66 2.52
N GLY A 271 -9.97 3.64 1.69
CA GLY A 271 -11.13 3.55 0.81
C GLY A 271 -12.45 3.55 1.58
N ASN A 272 -12.55 2.82 2.69
CA ASN A 272 -13.75 2.81 3.55
C ASN A 272 -14.08 4.22 4.08
N LEU A 273 -13.08 4.96 4.56
CA LEU A 273 -13.27 6.33 5.04
C LEU A 273 -13.66 7.28 3.91
N GLN A 274 -12.98 7.21 2.75
CA GLN A 274 -13.34 8.01 1.59
C GLN A 274 -14.80 7.74 1.16
N GLN A 275 -15.22 6.47 1.14
CA GLN A 275 -16.59 6.08 0.83
C GLN A 275 -17.59 6.67 1.83
N LEU A 276 -17.31 6.60 3.14
CA LEU A 276 -18.17 7.20 4.16
C LEU A 276 -18.36 8.70 3.95
N ILE A 277 -17.26 9.43 3.67
CA ILE A 277 -17.28 10.88 3.45
C ILE A 277 -18.03 11.24 2.16
N ARG A 278 -17.71 10.58 1.04
CA ARG A 278 -18.31 10.88 -0.27
C ARG A 278 -19.77 10.46 -0.38
N CYS A 279 -20.15 9.41 0.35
CA CYS A 279 -21.51 8.87 0.35
C CYS A 279 -22.38 9.40 1.49
N GLN A 280 -22.01 10.53 2.12
CA GLN A 280 -22.82 11.16 3.18
C GLN A 280 -24.25 11.52 2.75
N PHE A 281 -24.50 11.73 1.45
CA PHE A 281 -25.86 11.96 0.92
C PHE A 281 -26.83 10.81 1.22
N ILE A 282 -26.33 9.61 1.53
CA ILE A 282 -27.16 8.45 1.86
C ILE A 282 -27.88 8.66 3.18
N PHE A 283 -27.29 9.38 4.15
CA PHE A 283 -27.95 9.65 5.44
C PHE A 283 -29.24 10.45 5.27
N THR A 284 -29.40 11.18 4.16
CA THR A 284 -30.60 11.92 3.77
C THR A 284 -31.44 11.22 2.69
N HIS A 285 -31.11 9.98 2.33
CA HIS A 285 -31.82 9.24 1.28
C HIS A 285 -33.27 8.93 1.68
N LYS A 286 -34.19 8.97 0.71
CA LYS A 286 -35.64 8.79 0.94
C LYS A 286 -35.95 7.44 1.61
N SER A 287 -35.34 6.36 1.11
CA SER A 287 -35.52 5.02 1.69
C SER A 287 -34.83 4.88 3.05
N LEU A 288 -35.63 4.64 4.10
CA LEU A 288 -35.15 4.30 5.44
C LEU A 288 -34.32 3.01 5.46
N ARG A 289 -34.63 2.05 4.59
CA ARG A 289 -33.91 0.78 4.52
C ARG A 289 -32.50 0.96 3.96
N VAL A 290 -32.35 1.77 2.91
CA VAL A 290 -31.03 2.10 2.34
C VAL A 290 -30.19 2.87 3.36
N ARG A 291 -30.80 3.82 4.08
CA ARG A 291 -30.15 4.52 5.21
C ARG A 291 -29.60 3.52 6.22
N TRP A 292 -30.46 2.62 6.70
CA TRP A 292 -30.10 1.61 7.69
C TRP A 292 -28.99 0.65 7.21
N LEU A 293 -29.07 0.13 5.98
CA LEU A 293 -28.04 -0.74 5.40
C LEU A 293 -26.69 -0.04 5.33
N PHE A 294 -26.67 1.20 4.85
CA PHE A 294 -25.43 1.98 4.76
C PHE A 294 -24.89 2.34 6.15
N THR A 295 -25.73 2.84 7.07
CA THR A 295 -25.30 3.26 8.40
C THR A 295 -24.76 2.08 9.21
N SER A 296 -25.53 0.99 9.26
CA SER A 296 -25.28 -0.14 10.15
C SER A 296 -24.24 -1.09 9.57
N GLY A 297 -24.18 -1.23 8.24
CA GLY A 297 -23.18 -2.04 7.55
C GLY A 297 -21.88 -1.28 7.32
N LYS A 298 -21.91 -0.27 6.46
CA LYS A 298 -20.68 0.39 5.99
C LYS A 298 -20.18 1.50 6.92
N GLY A 299 -21.09 2.34 7.40
CA GLY A 299 -20.79 3.47 8.28
C GLY A 299 -20.16 3.00 9.58
N LEU A 300 -20.86 2.17 10.35
CA LEU A 300 -20.35 1.65 11.61
C LEU A 300 -19.03 0.89 11.43
N ARG A 301 -18.89 0.03 10.41
CA ARG A 301 -17.63 -0.69 10.14
C ARG A 301 -16.44 0.25 9.95
N THR A 302 -16.66 1.38 9.28
CA THR A 302 -15.63 2.40 9.04
C THR A 302 -15.27 3.15 10.31
N VAL A 303 -16.25 3.43 11.18
CA VAL A 303 -16.05 4.17 12.43
C VAL A 303 -15.54 3.28 13.58
N MET A 304 -15.73 1.95 13.50
CA MET A 304 -15.33 0.98 14.53
C MET A 304 -13.91 1.16 15.08
N PRO A 305 -12.85 1.33 14.25
CA PRO A 305 -11.51 1.54 14.78
C PRO A 305 -11.40 2.76 15.71
N PHE A 306 -12.10 3.85 15.39
CA PHE A 306 -12.14 5.05 16.24
C PHE A 306 -12.92 4.81 17.53
N LEU A 307 -14.02 4.04 17.47
CA LEU A 307 -14.78 3.65 18.66
C LEU A 307 -13.93 2.80 19.61
N PHE A 308 -13.14 1.86 19.11
CA PHE A 308 -12.24 1.06 19.96
C PHE A 308 -11.16 1.92 20.64
N VAL A 309 -10.57 2.88 19.92
CA VAL A 309 -9.61 3.83 20.51
C VAL A 309 -10.29 4.70 21.57
N GLY A 310 -11.45 5.27 21.26
CA GLY A 310 -12.24 6.06 22.20
C GLY A 310 -12.65 5.28 23.44
N TYR A 311 -13.02 4.01 23.27
CA TYR A 311 -13.34 3.09 24.37
C TYR A 311 -12.14 2.85 25.29
N PHE A 312 -10.96 2.59 24.72
CA PHE A 312 -9.73 2.41 25.49
C PHE A 312 -9.35 3.68 26.26
N ILE A 313 -9.35 4.85 25.59
CA ILE A 313 -9.03 6.14 26.23
C ILE A 313 -10.00 6.44 27.37
N THR A 314 -11.31 6.25 27.14
CA THR A 314 -12.33 6.50 28.17
C THR A 314 -12.15 5.57 29.36
N SER A 315 -11.87 4.28 29.13
CA SER A 315 -11.57 3.32 30.20
C SER A 315 -10.33 3.72 31.02
N VAL A 316 -9.25 4.16 30.37
CA VAL A 316 -8.03 4.65 31.04
C VAL A 316 -8.32 5.88 31.89
N LEU A 317 -9.01 6.89 31.34
CA LEU A 317 -9.36 8.10 32.09
C LEU A 317 -10.21 7.80 33.32
N MET A 318 -11.09 6.81 33.24
CA MET A 318 -11.93 6.38 34.37
C MET A 318 -11.15 5.56 35.41
N ALA A 319 -10.20 4.74 34.97
CA ALA A 319 -9.30 4.03 35.88
C ALA A 319 -8.43 5.02 36.68
N LEU A 320 -7.92 6.07 36.02
CA LEU A 320 -7.15 7.15 36.67
C LEU A 320 -7.99 7.95 37.69
N GLN A 321 -9.31 8.00 37.52
CA GLN A 321 -10.25 8.59 38.50
C GLN A 321 -10.57 7.64 39.68
N GLY A 322 -9.92 6.47 39.76
CA GLY A 322 -10.08 5.51 40.86
C GLY A 322 -11.13 4.42 40.64
N SER A 323 -11.67 4.28 39.43
CA SER A 323 -12.65 3.22 39.13
C SER A 323 -11.96 1.85 38.95
N ILE A 324 -12.20 0.93 39.90
CA ILE A 324 -11.67 -0.45 39.87
C ILE A 324 -12.20 -1.22 38.66
N LEU A 325 -13.47 -1.05 38.31
CA LEU A 325 -14.07 -1.70 37.15
C LEU A 325 -13.44 -1.19 35.84
N ALA A 326 -13.16 0.10 35.73
CA ALA A 326 -12.47 0.63 34.55
C ALA A 326 -11.03 0.12 34.47
N LEU A 327 -10.34 -0.02 35.62
CA LEU A 327 -9.00 -0.60 35.68
C LEU A 327 -8.99 -2.06 35.18
N SER A 328 -9.95 -2.89 35.60
CA SER A 328 -10.03 -4.27 35.11
C SER A 328 -10.28 -4.33 33.60
N MET A 329 -11.13 -3.44 33.06
CA MET A 329 -11.36 -3.32 31.62
C MET A 329 -10.07 -2.97 30.86
N VAL A 330 -9.30 -2.00 31.35
CA VAL A 330 -8.00 -1.61 30.76
C VAL A 330 -7.03 -2.78 30.76
N ILE A 331 -6.91 -3.50 31.88
CA ILE A 331 -6.04 -4.68 31.99
C ILE A 331 -6.46 -5.76 30.99
N SER A 332 -7.76 -6.04 30.87
CA SER A 332 -8.26 -7.00 29.88
C SER A 332 -7.93 -6.58 28.44
N GLN A 333 -8.08 -5.30 28.09
CA GLN A 333 -7.74 -4.80 26.76
C GLN A 333 -6.23 -4.92 26.48
N LEU A 334 -5.38 -4.51 27.43
CA LEU A 334 -3.93 -4.63 27.30
C LEU A 334 -3.48 -6.09 27.15
N SER A 335 -4.09 -7.02 27.90
CA SER A 335 -3.84 -8.45 27.75
C SER A 335 -4.21 -8.97 26.37
N ILE A 336 -5.37 -8.57 25.84
CA ILE A 336 -5.80 -8.95 24.48
C ILE A 336 -4.83 -8.40 23.42
N TYR A 337 -4.41 -7.14 23.54
CA TYR A 337 -3.42 -6.56 22.63
C TYR A 337 -2.04 -7.22 22.77
N GLY A 338 -1.65 -7.60 23.98
CA GLY A 338 -0.46 -8.39 24.25
C GLY A 338 -0.50 -9.73 23.54
N ILE A 339 -1.60 -10.49 23.69
CA ILE A 339 -1.83 -11.75 22.98
C ILE A 339 -1.78 -11.55 21.46
N ALA A 340 -2.40 -10.50 20.95
CA ALA A 340 -2.39 -10.16 19.53
C ALA A 340 -0.99 -9.85 18.99
N SER A 341 -0.04 -9.43 19.84
CA SER A 341 1.33 -9.13 19.44
C SER A 341 2.25 -10.35 19.44
N LEU A 342 1.84 -11.48 20.05
CA LEU A 342 2.66 -12.69 20.16
C LEU A 342 3.16 -13.27 18.82
N PRO A 343 2.38 -13.24 17.71
CA PRO A 343 2.91 -13.67 16.41
C PRO A 343 4.08 -12.83 15.90
N LEU A 344 4.22 -11.58 16.34
CA LEU A 344 5.34 -10.71 15.96
C LEU A 344 6.67 -11.18 16.57
N ILE A 345 6.62 -11.98 17.63
CA ILE A 345 7.78 -12.62 18.27
C ILE A 345 7.80 -14.14 18.00
N ASN A 346 7.14 -14.58 16.93
CA ASN A 346 7.13 -15.96 16.44
C ASN A 346 6.46 -16.97 17.39
N ILE A 347 5.54 -16.50 18.24
CA ILE A 347 4.69 -17.35 19.09
C ILE A 347 3.34 -17.49 18.42
N HIS A 348 3.04 -18.71 17.95
CA HIS A 348 1.85 -19.02 17.16
C HIS A 348 0.94 -20.02 17.86
N SER A 349 -0.37 -19.82 17.68
CA SER A 349 -1.41 -20.80 17.98
C SER A 349 -2.68 -20.41 17.24
N THR A 350 -3.57 -21.36 16.99
CA THR A 350 -4.83 -21.10 16.26
C THR A 350 -5.65 -19.96 16.84
N ILE A 351 -5.67 -19.80 18.17
CA ILE A 351 -6.39 -18.72 18.84
C ILE A 351 -5.62 -17.39 18.71
N ILE A 352 -4.31 -17.43 18.97
CA ILE A 352 -3.45 -16.25 18.88
C ILE A 352 -3.48 -15.67 17.47
N ASP A 353 -3.36 -16.50 16.44
CA ASP A 353 -3.35 -16.07 15.04
C ASP A 353 -4.70 -15.48 14.62
N LYS A 354 -5.84 -16.03 15.11
CA LYS A 354 -7.17 -15.44 14.90
C LYS A 354 -7.30 -14.07 15.58
N VAL A 355 -6.85 -13.94 16.82
CA VAL A 355 -6.86 -12.67 17.57
C VAL A 355 -5.97 -11.62 16.88
N HIS A 356 -4.76 -12.01 16.49
CA HIS A 356 -3.84 -11.19 15.71
C HIS A 356 -4.46 -10.74 14.39
N TYR A 357 -5.11 -11.64 13.65
CA TYR A 357 -5.74 -11.33 12.38
C TYR A 357 -6.84 -10.27 12.52
N ILE A 358 -7.72 -10.41 13.52
CA ILE A 358 -8.85 -9.48 13.75
C ILE A 358 -8.32 -8.11 14.20
N ILE A 359 -7.44 -8.06 15.19
CA ILE A 359 -6.89 -6.80 15.71
C ILE A 359 -6.01 -6.12 14.66
N GLY A 360 -5.19 -6.90 13.96
CA GLY A 360 -4.37 -6.42 12.85
C GLY A 360 -5.21 -5.84 11.70
N ALA A 361 -6.41 -6.37 11.44
CA ALA A 361 -7.35 -5.80 10.47
C ALA A 361 -7.81 -4.39 10.89
N TYR A 362 -8.27 -4.22 12.13
CA TYR A 362 -8.71 -2.92 12.63
C TYR A 362 -7.57 -1.91 12.74
N TYR A 363 -6.39 -2.34 13.19
CA TYR A 363 -5.19 -1.52 13.23
C TYR A 363 -4.76 -1.04 11.84
N SER A 364 -4.67 -1.95 10.87
CA SER A 364 -4.31 -1.60 9.48
C SER A 364 -5.35 -0.66 8.86
N SER A 365 -6.63 -0.88 9.15
CA SER A 365 -7.72 -0.01 8.71
C SER A 365 -7.57 1.41 9.29
N LEU A 366 -7.32 1.53 10.61
CA LEU A 366 -7.09 2.82 11.28
C LEU A 366 -5.92 3.58 10.68
N LEU A 367 -4.77 2.91 10.49
CA LEU A 367 -3.61 3.53 9.85
C LEU A 367 -3.94 4.03 8.44
N GLY A 368 -4.62 3.22 7.63
CA GLY A 368 -5.08 3.62 6.30
C GLY A 368 -5.94 4.88 6.32
N MET A 369 -6.88 4.95 7.26
CA MET A 369 -7.76 6.10 7.46
C MET A 369 -6.99 7.36 7.89
N LEU A 370 -6.05 7.25 8.83
CA LEU A 370 -5.21 8.39 9.25
C LEU A 370 -4.33 8.90 8.10
N ARG A 371 -3.79 7.99 7.29
CA ARG A 371 -3.02 8.35 6.09
C ARG A 371 -3.88 9.07 5.04
N TYR A 372 -5.13 8.64 4.86
CA TYR A 372 -6.10 9.32 4.01
C TYR A 372 -6.37 10.75 4.50
N LEU A 373 -6.63 10.93 5.80
CA LEU A 373 -6.84 12.26 6.40
C LEU A 373 -5.60 13.17 6.25
N ASN A 374 -4.40 12.60 6.28
CA ASN A 374 -3.15 13.31 6.05
C ASN A 374 -2.84 13.57 4.56
N GLY A 375 -3.75 13.22 3.64
CA GLY A 375 -3.64 13.54 2.21
C GLY A 375 -2.73 12.61 1.40
N GLN A 376 -2.35 11.43 1.93
CA GLN A 376 -1.44 10.49 1.25
C GLN A 376 -2.09 9.73 0.07
N PHE A 377 -3.39 9.89 -0.17
CA PHE A 377 -4.14 9.25 -1.26
C PHE A 377 -4.68 10.26 -2.29
N LYS A 378 -4.08 11.45 -2.40
CA LYS A 378 -4.51 12.51 -3.34
C LYS A 378 -4.22 12.19 -4.81
N GLN A 379 -3.31 11.27 -5.10
CA GLN A 379 -3.02 10.82 -6.47
C GLN A 379 -3.56 9.40 -6.66
N GLY A 380 -4.09 9.12 -7.85
CA GLY A 380 -4.55 7.79 -8.23
C GLY A 380 -3.45 6.75 -7.98
N TRP A 381 -3.84 5.62 -7.38
CA TRP A 381 -2.88 4.59 -7.01
C TRP A 381 -2.19 4.03 -8.25
N ARG A 382 -0.86 4.09 -8.26
CA ARG A 382 -0.03 3.44 -9.27
C ARG A 382 0.50 2.15 -8.65
N HIS A 383 0.43 1.04 -9.39
CA HIS A 383 1.39 -0.05 -9.21
C HIS A 383 2.76 0.51 -9.58
N LEU A 384 3.36 1.27 -8.68
CA LEU A 384 4.82 1.28 -8.64
C LEU A 384 5.18 -0.12 -8.14
N PRO A 385 6.10 -0.85 -8.80
CA PRO A 385 6.64 -2.06 -8.19
C PRO A 385 7.05 -1.67 -6.78
N PRO A 386 6.69 -2.45 -5.73
CA PRO A 386 6.99 -2.07 -4.38
C PRO A 386 8.50 -1.84 -4.32
N LEU A 387 8.91 -0.58 -4.19
CA LEU A 387 10.24 -0.25 -3.74
C LEU A 387 10.25 -0.76 -2.31
N SER A 388 10.58 -2.04 -2.20
CA SER A 388 10.28 -2.84 -1.02
C SER A 388 10.83 -2.10 0.19
N ASN A 389 9.93 -1.61 1.04
CA ASN A 389 10.29 -1.19 2.36
C ASN A 389 10.68 -2.49 3.08
N TYR A 390 11.95 -2.89 2.93
CA TYR A 390 12.53 -4.05 3.63
C TYR A 390 12.48 -3.89 5.15
N GLN A 391 12.06 -2.73 5.66
CA GLN A 391 12.08 -2.37 7.06
C GLN A 391 10.66 -2.40 7.65
N THR A 392 10.51 -3.10 8.77
CA THR A 392 9.31 -2.98 9.60
C THR A 392 9.33 -1.65 10.38
N GLN A 393 8.15 -1.07 10.63
CA GLN A 393 8.04 0.20 11.37
C GLN A 393 8.64 0.13 12.78
N SER A 394 8.59 -1.05 13.41
CA SER A 394 9.24 -1.32 14.70
C SER A 394 10.75 -1.22 14.60
N THR A 395 11.38 -1.89 13.62
CA THR A 395 12.83 -1.79 13.39
C THR A 395 13.24 -0.35 13.12
N GLN A 396 12.50 0.39 12.30
CA GLN A 396 12.80 1.81 12.02
C GLN A 396 12.81 2.66 13.28
N THR A 397 11.80 2.51 14.13
CA THR A 397 11.65 3.30 15.35
C THR A 397 12.74 2.95 16.36
N ILE A 398 12.96 1.65 16.62
CA ILE A 398 13.96 1.17 17.57
C ILE A 398 15.36 1.55 17.10
N LYS A 399 15.67 1.34 15.82
CA LYS A 399 16.94 1.75 15.22
C LYS A 399 17.15 3.25 15.35
N ARG A 400 16.14 4.07 15.04
CA ARG A 400 16.26 5.52 15.13
C ARG A 400 16.50 6.00 16.57
N MET A 401 15.79 5.43 17.54
CA MET A 401 16.02 5.74 18.95
C MET A 401 17.44 5.35 19.39
N SER A 402 17.88 4.15 19.00
CA SER A 402 19.25 3.67 19.22
C SER A 402 20.29 4.63 18.62
N ASP A 403 20.14 5.01 17.35
CA ASP A 403 21.06 5.92 16.64
C ASP A 403 21.18 7.27 17.37
N ILE A 404 20.07 7.85 17.84
CA ILE A 404 20.07 9.12 18.57
C ILE A 404 20.78 8.96 19.93
N ILE A 405 20.41 7.93 20.71
CA ILE A 405 20.98 7.70 22.05
C ILE A 405 22.50 7.52 21.97
N PHE A 406 22.96 6.62 21.10
CA PHE A 406 24.40 6.34 20.95
C PHE A 406 25.16 7.52 20.34
N SER A 407 24.56 8.30 19.45
CA SER A 407 25.19 9.53 18.92
C SER A 407 25.31 10.61 19.98
N CYS A 408 24.30 10.79 20.85
CA CYS A 408 24.38 11.73 21.97
C CYS A 408 25.47 11.34 22.97
N ILE A 409 25.58 10.04 23.28
CA ILE A 409 26.65 9.51 24.14
C ILE A 409 28.02 9.75 23.48
N GLY A 410 28.18 9.37 22.21
CA GLY A 410 29.42 9.54 21.46
C GLY A 410 29.85 11.00 21.34
N LEU A 411 28.90 11.91 21.08
CA LEU A 411 29.17 13.34 21.03
C LEU A 411 29.60 13.88 22.38
N THR A 412 28.91 13.52 23.47
CA THR A 412 29.25 13.95 24.83
C THR A 412 30.64 13.50 25.26
N LEU A 413 30.97 12.23 24.99
CA LEU A 413 32.27 11.65 25.34
C LEU A 413 33.43 12.24 24.52
N THR A 414 33.17 12.62 23.26
CA THR A 414 34.23 13.13 22.39
C THR A 414 34.37 14.64 22.41
N LEU A 415 33.36 15.39 22.85
CA LEU A 415 33.38 16.87 22.86
C LEU A 415 34.62 17.47 23.56
N PRO A 416 35.12 16.94 24.70
CA PRO A 416 36.34 17.46 25.32
C PRO A 416 37.60 17.34 24.45
N LEU A 417 37.62 16.43 23.46
CA LEU A 417 38.75 16.23 22.55
C LEU A 417 38.76 17.23 21.38
N TRP A 418 37.62 17.86 21.08
CA TRP A 418 37.47 18.70 19.89
C TRP A 418 38.39 19.94 19.88
N PRO A 419 38.63 20.66 21.00
CA PRO A 419 39.57 21.78 21.02
C PRO A 419 41.01 21.37 20.66
N PHE A 420 41.45 20.19 21.11
CA PHE A 420 42.79 19.67 20.80
C PHE A 420 42.90 19.29 19.32
N ILE A 421 41.88 18.64 18.77
CA ILE A 421 41.81 18.32 17.34
C ILE A 421 41.80 19.61 16.49
N ALA A 422 41.00 20.60 16.89
CA ALA A 422 40.93 21.90 16.23
C ALA A 422 42.28 22.62 16.23
N PHE A 423 42.99 22.61 17.36
CA PHE A 423 44.33 23.18 17.48
C PHE A 423 45.33 22.48 16.54
N ALA A 424 45.35 21.14 16.54
CA ALA A 424 46.24 20.36 15.67
C ALA A 424 46.00 20.65 14.18
N ILE A 425 44.72 20.75 13.75
CA ILE A 425 44.36 21.08 12.36
C ILE A 425 44.82 22.49 11.97
N LYS A 426 44.68 23.47 12.88
CA LYS A 426 45.08 24.86 12.66
C LYS A 426 46.60 25.03 12.65
N TYR A 427 47.32 24.23 13.44
CA TYR A 427 48.78 24.21 13.46
C TYR A 427 49.37 23.62 12.17
N ASP A 428 48.73 22.60 11.60
CA ASP A 428 49.24 21.89 10.42
C ASP A 428 48.87 22.57 9.09
N SER A 429 47.74 23.29 9.01
CA SER A 429 47.33 23.99 7.78
C SER A 429 46.37 25.17 8.00
N SER A 430 46.46 26.21 7.16
CA SER A 430 45.56 27.36 7.18
C SER A 430 44.14 27.03 6.65
N GLY A 431 43.11 27.73 7.13
CA GLY A 431 41.69 27.55 6.72
C GLY A 431 40.75 26.99 7.82
N PRO A 432 39.53 26.53 7.48
CA PRO A 432 38.50 26.13 8.45
C PRO A 432 38.79 24.77 9.13
N ILE A 433 38.33 24.61 10.37
CA ILE A 433 38.48 23.36 11.16
C ILE A 433 37.57 22.25 10.60
N PHE A 434 36.32 22.61 10.29
CA PHE A 434 35.34 21.68 9.75
C PHE A 434 35.36 21.68 8.23
N TYR A 435 35.25 20.48 7.68
CA TYR A 435 34.98 20.24 6.27
C TYR A 435 33.49 19.93 6.08
N ARG A 436 32.87 20.54 5.07
CA ARG A 436 31.47 20.35 4.71
C ARG A 436 31.36 19.98 3.24
N GLN A 437 30.50 19.01 2.92
CA GLN A 437 30.28 18.57 1.55
C GLN A 437 28.87 18.02 1.36
N ILE A 438 28.25 18.33 0.23
CA ILE A 438 26.94 17.79 -0.14
C ILE A 438 27.08 16.30 -0.47
N ARG A 439 26.16 15.51 0.07
CA ARG A 439 26.08 14.06 -0.12
C ARG A 439 24.66 13.64 -0.41
N VAL A 440 24.54 12.51 -1.11
CA VAL A 440 23.25 11.85 -1.33
C VAL A 440 22.80 11.18 -0.03
N GLY A 441 21.61 11.60 0.41
CA GLY A 441 20.90 11.12 1.60
C GLY A 441 20.02 9.92 1.29
N GLN A 442 18.96 9.76 2.08
CA GLN A 442 17.95 8.75 1.85
C GLN A 442 17.17 9.04 0.55
N ILE A 443 16.90 7.99 -0.23
CA ILE A 443 16.03 8.08 -1.41
C ILE A 443 14.63 7.60 -1.03
N SER A 444 13.62 8.31 -1.50
CA SER A 444 12.21 7.94 -1.39
C SER A 444 11.59 7.89 -2.77
N GLU A 445 10.38 7.34 -2.89
CA GLU A 445 9.68 7.23 -4.18
C GLU A 445 9.45 8.59 -4.86
N THR A 446 9.46 9.69 -4.10
CA THR A 446 9.10 11.03 -4.59
C THR A 446 10.24 12.03 -4.56
N LYS A 447 11.34 11.75 -3.86
CA LYS A 447 12.49 12.66 -3.74
C LYS A 447 13.79 11.93 -3.37
N VAL A 448 14.90 12.52 -3.83
CA VAL A 448 16.26 12.23 -3.37
C VAL A 448 16.66 13.31 -2.38
N GLU A 449 17.00 12.93 -1.15
CA GLU A 449 17.47 13.90 -0.16
C GLU A 449 18.95 14.21 -0.35
N LEU A 450 19.33 15.47 -0.18
CA LEU A 450 20.72 15.92 -0.18
C LEU A 450 21.00 16.57 1.17
N PHE A 451 22.17 16.29 1.76
CA PHE A 451 22.56 16.85 3.04
C PHE A 451 24.05 17.22 3.07
N GLU A 452 24.42 18.12 3.97
CA GLU A 452 25.82 18.47 4.22
C GLU A 452 26.42 17.53 5.27
N ILE A 453 27.47 16.78 4.90
CA ILE A 453 28.23 15.96 5.84
C ILE A 453 29.21 16.82 6.64
N PHE A 454 29.29 16.64 7.96
CA PHE A 454 30.26 17.32 8.81
C PHE A 454 31.47 16.43 9.12
N LYS A 455 32.68 16.90 8.85
CA LYS A 455 33.93 16.22 9.26
C LYS A 455 34.95 17.20 9.81
N PHE A 456 35.95 16.71 10.52
CA PHE A 456 37.17 17.48 10.69
C PHE A 456 37.97 17.48 9.39
N ARG A 457 38.61 18.61 9.10
CA ARG A 457 39.41 18.75 7.91
C ARG A 457 40.69 17.92 8.01
N THR A 458 40.91 17.08 7.01
CA THR A 458 42.08 16.19 6.91
C THR A 458 42.92 16.44 5.66
N MET A 459 42.45 17.29 4.74
CA MET A 459 43.13 17.67 3.50
C MET A 459 43.40 19.17 3.45
N THR A 460 44.32 19.61 2.60
CA THR A 460 44.61 21.04 2.38
C THR A 460 43.37 21.75 1.80
N ASN A 461 43.24 23.06 2.06
CA ASN A 461 42.03 23.82 1.71
C ASN A 461 41.74 23.86 0.19
N ASP A 462 42.79 23.80 -0.64
CA ASP A 462 42.69 23.81 -2.11
C ASP A 462 42.83 22.40 -2.74
N ALA A 463 42.64 21.33 -1.97
CA ALA A 463 42.91 19.95 -2.38
C ALA A 463 42.19 19.50 -3.68
N GLU A 464 41.02 20.06 -3.99
CA GLU A 464 40.22 19.65 -5.17
C GLU A 464 40.21 20.71 -6.29
N LYS A 465 40.92 21.83 -6.13
CA LYS A 465 40.88 22.98 -7.04
C LYS A 465 41.40 22.67 -8.47
N LYS A 466 42.27 21.66 -8.60
CA LYS A 466 42.84 21.22 -9.89
C LYS A 466 42.23 19.91 -10.44
N SER A 467 41.67 19.06 -9.58
CA SER A 467 41.27 17.68 -9.95
C SER A 467 39.76 17.45 -10.03
N GLY A 468 38.95 18.34 -9.44
CA GLY A 468 37.53 18.05 -9.21
C GLY A 468 37.31 16.91 -8.22
N ALA A 469 36.09 16.35 -8.19
CA ALA A 469 35.69 15.28 -7.30
C ALA A 469 36.29 13.93 -7.72
N VAL A 470 37.33 13.48 -7.02
CA VAL A 470 38.04 12.21 -7.28
C VAL A 470 38.19 11.43 -5.97
N TRP A 471 38.09 10.10 -6.03
CA TRP A 471 38.37 9.24 -4.88
C TRP A 471 39.77 9.48 -4.33
N ALA A 472 39.91 9.42 -3.01
CA ALA A 472 41.21 9.49 -2.36
C ALA A 472 41.93 8.15 -2.58
N THR A 473 43.17 8.21 -3.07
CA THR A 473 44.01 7.03 -3.28
C THR A 473 44.83 6.72 -2.03
N LYS A 474 45.41 5.51 -1.97
CA LYS A 474 46.35 5.15 -0.91
C LYS A 474 47.56 6.10 -0.95
N ASN A 475 47.89 6.73 0.19
CA ASN A 475 48.93 7.76 0.32
C ASN A 475 48.69 9.03 -0.52
N ASP A 476 47.45 9.50 -0.60
CA ASP A 476 47.09 10.72 -1.31
C ASP A 476 47.88 11.96 -0.80
N PRO A 477 48.61 12.68 -1.69
CA PRO A 477 49.47 13.80 -1.32
C PRO A 477 48.70 15.01 -0.79
N ARG A 478 47.37 15.05 -0.99
CA ARG A 478 46.49 16.12 -0.51
C ARG A 478 46.20 16.01 0.99
N ILE A 479 46.57 14.90 1.64
CA ILE A 479 46.30 14.64 3.07
C ILE A 479 47.40 15.24 3.95
N THR A 480 46.99 16.04 4.92
CA THR A 480 47.88 16.67 5.92
C THR A 480 48.45 15.66 6.91
N ASN A 481 49.53 15.99 7.64
CA ASN A 481 50.14 15.07 8.60
C ASN A 481 49.17 14.71 9.73
N THR A 482 48.50 15.72 10.28
CA THR A 482 47.40 15.57 11.25
C THR A 482 46.24 14.82 10.63
N GLY A 483 45.92 15.11 9.36
CA GLY A 483 44.87 14.43 8.62
C GLY A 483 45.08 12.92 8.48
N ARG A 484 46.34 12.46 8.33
CA ARG A 484 46.65 11.02 8.32
C ARG A 484 46.31 10.36 9.65
N PHE A 485 46.70 11.00 10.76
CA PHE A 485 46.36 10.49 12.09
C PHE A 485 44.84 10.46 12.34
N LEU A 486 44.14 11.55 12.01
CA LEU A 486 42.70 11.63 12.20
C LEU A 486 41.93 10.60 11.37
N ARG A 487 42.36 10.33 10.12
CA ARG A 487 41.75 9.29 9.27
C ARG A 487 42.06 7.88 9.74
N ALA A 488 43.29 7.62 10.19
CA ALA A 488 43.68 6.31 10.70
C ALA A 488 42.89 5.92 11.96
N THR A 489 42.59 6.91 12.81
CA THR A 489 41.80 6.74 14.03
C THR A 489 40.30 6.97 13.84
N ARG A 490 39.85 7.36 12.64
CA ARG A 490 38.48 7.81 12.31
C ARG A 490 37.97 8.96 13.18
N LEU A 491 38.86 9.67 13.87
CA LEU A 491 38.50 10.87 14.63
C LEU A 491 37.99 11.98 13.73
N ASP A 492 38.33 11.97 12.44
CA ASP A 492 37.82 12.94 11.47
C ASP A 492 36.30 12.86 11.26
N GLU A 493 35.70 11.72 11.56
CA GLU A 493 34.28 11.45 11.33
C GLU A 493 33.38 11.77 12.52
N LEU A 494 33.94 12.11 13.69
CA LEU A 494 33.18 12.43 14.91
C LEU A 494 32.10 13.52 14.74
N PRO A 495 32.32 14.60 13.96
CA PRO A 495 31.29 15.62 13.78
C PRO A 495 30.01 15.11 13.12
N GLN A 496 30.04 13.96 12.43
CA GLN A 496 28.87 13.35 11.81
C GLN A 496 27.83 12.84 12.83
N PHE A 497 28.17 12.71 14.12
CA PHE A 497 27.14 12.46 15.15
C PHE A 497 26.07 13.56 15.14
N ILE A 498 26.42 14.79 14.74
CA ILE A 498 25.46 15.89 14.54
C ILE A 498 24.49 15.56 13.39
N ASN A 499 24.98 15.00 12.27
CA ASN A 499 24.14 14.57 11.15
C ASN A 499 23.18 13.45 11.57
N VAL A 500 23.66 12.51 12.39
CA VAL A 500 22.80 11.45 12.93
C VAL A 500 21.71 12.04 13.81
N ILE A 501 22.02 12.95 14.73
CA ILE A 501 21.02 13.59 15.59
C ILE A 501 20.00 14.39 14.76
N ARG A 502 20.44 15.12 13.72
CA ARG A 502 19.55 15.87 12.81
C ARG A 502 18.62 14.99 11.98
N GLY A 503 18.98 13.73 11.76
CA GLY A 503 18.20 12.77 10.99
C GLY A 503 18.64 12.63 9.53
N ASP A 504 19.74 13.28 9.15
CA ASP A 504 20.35 13.16 7.83
C ASP A 504 21.04 11.78 7.64
N MET A 505 21.54 11.22 8.75
CA MET A 505 22.31 9.97 8.78
C MET A 505 21.84 9.02 9.88
N SER A 506 22.34 7.78 9.79
CA SER A 506 22.27 6.71 10.79
C SER A 506 23.69 6.38 11.27
N LEU A 507 23.86 5.74 12.43
CA LEU A 507 25.17 5.24 12.83
C LEU A 507 25.67 4.16 11.87
N ILE A 508 24.76 3.27 11.48
CA ILE A 508 25.04 2.13 10.61
C ILE A 508 24.07 2.16 9.42
N GLY A 509 24.62 2.07 8.21
CA GLY A 509 23.88 2.14 6.96
C GLY A 509 24.81 2.26 5.74
N PRO A 510 24.25 2.27 4.52
CA PRO A 510 25.04 2.47 3.30
C PRO A 510 25.84 3.78 3.36
N ARG A 511 27.10 3.78 2.92
CA ARG A 511 27.91 5.01 2.99
C ARG A 511 27.42 6.05 1.96
N PRO A 512 27.29 7.34 2.35
CA PRO A 512 26.79 8.38 1.47
C PRO A 512 27.83 8.79 0.41
N GLU A 513 27.41 8.83 -0.85
CA GLU A 513 28.27 9.18 -2.00
C GLU A 513 28.02 10.62 -2.47
N ARG A 514 28.94 11.15 -3.28
CA ARG A 514 28.83 12.50 -3.85
C ARG A 514 27.81 12.49 -4.99
N PRO A 515 26.91 13.49 -5.11
CA PRO A 515 25.94 13.55 -6.20
C PRO A 515 26.57 13.45 -7.59
N GLU A 516 27.72 14.09 -7.79
CA GLU A 516 28.45 14.10 -9.06
C GLU A 516 28.95 12.69 -9.45
N MET A 517 29.31 11.87 -8.45
CA MET A 517 29.75 10.49 -8.68
C MET A 517 28.58 9.53 -8.88
N CYS A 518 27.46 9.77 -8.18
CA CYS A 518 26.26 8.96 -8.32
C CYS A 518 25.72 8.94 -9.76
N GLY A 519 25.74 10.08 -10.47
CA GLY A 519 25.28 10.15 -11.86
C GLY A 519 26.08 9.22 -12.79
N ASN A 520 27.41 9.25 -12.68
CA ASN A 520 28.29 8.37 -13.47
C ASN A 520 28.11 6.90 -13.11
N LEU A 521 27.96 6.59 -11.81
CA LEU A 521 27.78 5.22 -11.33
C LEU A 521 26.40 4.64 -11.70
N GLN A 522 25.34 5.45 -11.71
CA GLN A 522 24.01 5.04 -12.17
C GLN A 522 24.02 4.69 -13.67
N ASN A 523 24.77 5.44 -14.49
CA ASN A 523 24.89 5.16 -15.92
C ASN A 523 25.70 3.89 -16.20
N ALA A 524 26.68 3.57 -15.35
CA ALA A 524 27.54 2.40 -15.51
C ALA A 524 26.96 1.12 -14.85
N LEU A 525 26.19 1.27 -13.77
CA LEU A 525 25.54 0.19 -13.03
C LEU A 525 24.06 0.53 -12.84
N PRO A 526 23.15 -0.16 -13.56
CA PRO A 526 21.71 -0.02 -13.34
C PRO A 526 21.37 -0.23 -11.87
N PHE A 527 20.43 0.57 -11.37
CA PHE A 527 19.91 0.51 -9.99
C PHE A 527 20.91 0.90 -8.89
N TYR A 528 22.05 1.52 -9.23
CA TYR A 528 23.03 1.98 -8.23
C TYR A 528 22.42 2.87 -7.14
N LEU A 529 21.55 3.82 -7.51
CA LEU A 529 20.89 4.72 -6.57
C LEU A 529 19.95 3.99 -5.60
N GLU A 530 19.36 2.88 -6.03
CA GLU A 530 18.33 2.16 -5.28
C GLU A 530 18.86 1.54 -3.97
N ARG A 531 20.18 1.40 -3.85
CA ARG A 531 20.85 0.92 -2.63
C ARG A 531 20.59 1.78 -1.38
N THR A 532 20.14 3.03 -1.57
CA THR A 532 19.79 3.96 -0.49
C THR A 532 18.29 4.23 -0.37
N THR A 533 17.46 3.53 -1.16
CA THR A 533 16.02 3.66 -1.11
C THR A 533 15.50 3.20 0.24
N GLY A 534 14.80 4.10 0.95
CA GLY A 534 14.27 3.83 2.29
C GLY A 534 15.33 3.77 3.39
N LEU A 535 16.63 3.89 3.08
CA LEU A 535 17.73 3.71 4.03
C LEU A 535 18.48 5.03 4.25
N ARG A 536 18.62 5.43 5.52
CA ARG A 536 19.50 6.54 5.87
C ARG A 536 20.97 6.13 5.71
N PRO A 537 21.82 6.97 5.11
CA PRO A 537 23.24 6.68 5.02
C PRO A 537 23.91 6.54 6.39
N GLY A 538 24.91 5.67 6.48
CA GLY A 538 25.61 5.31 7.70
C GLY A 538 26.96 6.00 7.88
N LEU A 539 27.40 6.13 9.13
CA LEU A 539 28.78 6.43 9.49
C LEU A 539 29.71 5.27 9.11
N THR A 540 29.27 4.06 9.44
CA THR A 540 29.83 2.77 9.00
C THR A 540 28.75 1.94 8.33
N GLY A 541 29.13 0.92 7.56
CA GLY A 541 28.19 0.08 6.83
C GLY A 541 28.75 -1.29 6.51
N LEU A 542 27.87 -2.22 6.13
CA LEU A 542 28.24 -3.60 5.85
C LEU A 542 29.26 -3.72 4.70
N ALA A 543 29.08 -2.95 3.64
CA ALA A 543 30.04 -2.89 2.54
C ALA A 543 31.41 -2.40 3.01
N GLN A 544 31.45 -1.39 3.89
CA GLN A 544 32.69 -0.78 4.37
C GLN A 544 33.53 -1.76 5.21
N VAL A 545 32.90 -2.66 5.96
CA VAL A 545 33.62 -3.66 6.77
C VAL A 545 34.03 -4.91 5.99
N ASN A 546 33.43 -5.17 4.83
CA ASN A 546 33.64 -6.39 4.05
C ASN A 546 34.43 -6.18 2.74
N SER A 547 34.37 -4.99 2.10
CA SER A 547 34.90 -4.78 0.74
C SER A 547 36.04 -3.75 0.62
N GLY A 548 36.49 -3.10 1.70
CA GLY A 548 37.62 -2.15 1.61
C GLY A 548 37.29 -0.87 0.80
N TYR A 549 38.29 -0.25 0.15
CA TYR A 549 38.09 0.93 -0.72
C TYR A 549 37.77 0.51 -2.17
N ASP A 550 36.86 1.24 -2.81
CA ASP A 550 36.46 1.04 -4.20
C ASP A 550 37.63 1.39 -5.15
N ASN A 551 38.25 0.40 -5.81
CA ASN A 551 39.33 0.61 -6.79
C ASN A 551 38.86 0.40 -8.25
N GLY A 552 37.64 -0.10 -8.46
CA GLY A 552 37.04 -0.30 -9.77
C GLY A 552 35.53 -0.57 -9.74
N LEU A 553 34.94 -0.76 -10.92
CA LEU A 553 33.49 -0.96 -11.12
C LEU A 553 32.96 -2.25 -10.45
N GLU A 554 33.75 -3.32 -10.41
CA GLU A 554 33.37 -4.58 -9.75
C GLU A 554 33.32 -4.46 -8.21
N ASP A 555 34.17 -3.63 -7.61
CA ASP A 555 34.11 -3.33 -6.17
C ASP A 555 32.80 -2.61 -5.82
N VAL A 556 32.39 -1.67 -6.69
CA VAL A 556 31.12 -0.96 -6.54
C VAL A 556 29.92 -1.92 -6.68
N LYS A 557 30.00 -2.92 -7.55
CA LYS A 557 28.96 -3.95 -7.68
C LYS A 557 28.84 -4.81 -6.42
N ASN A 558 29.96 -5.21 -5.83
CA ASN A 558 29.98 -5.94 -4.55
C ASN A 558 29.42 -5.08 -3.40
N LYS A 559 29.73 -3.77 -3.39
CA LYS A 559 29.16 -2.81 -2.44
C LYS A 559 27.64 -2.74 -2.53
N ILE A 560 27.06 -2.75 -3.73
CA ILE A 560 25.60 -2.82 -3.92
C ILE A 560 25.02 -4.08 -3.27
N ALA A 561 25.66 -5.24 -3.44
CA ALA A 561 25.20 -6.49 -2.85
C ALA A 561 25.19 -6.45 -1.32
N TRP A 562 26.23 -5.86 -0.71
CA TRP A 562 26.28 -5.67 0.74
C TRP A 562 25.26 -4.65 1.26
N ASP A 563 25.03 -3.56 0.54
CA ASP A 563 24.03 -2.56 0.90
C ASP A 563 22.61 -3.17 0.86
N HIS A 564 22.31 -4.02 -0.12
CA HIS A 564 21.06 -4.79 -0.17
C HIS A 564 20.96 -5.85 0.94
N ALA A 565 22.05 -6.57 1.23
CA ALA A 565 22.06 -7.53 2.34
C ALA A 565 21.80 -6.84 3.68
N TYR A 566 22.32 -5.62 3.88
CA TYR A 566 22.00 -4.80 5.04
C TYR A 566 20.52 -4.38 5.05
N ALA A 567 19.98 -3.96 3.90
CA ALA A 567 18.56 -3.61 3.76
C ALA A 567 17.64 -4.75 4.22
N ILE A 568 17.93 -5.98 3.78
CA ILE A 568 17.16 -7.18 4.12
C ILE A 568 17.24 -7.50 5.62
N ALA A 569 18.40 -7.28 6.25
CA ALA A 569 18.56 -7.52 7.69
C ALA A 569 17.68 -6.60 8.55
N LEU A 570 17.19 -5.48 8.01
CA LEU A 570 16.28 -4.57 8.70
C LEU A 570 14.80 -5.04 8.72
N SER A 571 14.51 -6.18 8.09
CA SER A 571 13.16 -6.77 8.09
C SER A 571 12.67 -7.21 9.46
N SER A 572 13.58 -7.55 10.37
CA SER A 572 13.27 -7.96 11.74
C SER A 572 14.15 -7.25 12.76
N PRO A 573 13.62 -6.81 13.93
CA PRO A 573 14.42 -6.19 14.98
C PRO A 573 15.59 -7.05 15.46
N ILE A 574 15.42 -8.38 15.50
CA ILE A 574 16.47 -9.30 15.97
C ILE A 574 17.58 -9.44 14.92
N GLN A 575 17.21 -9.51 13.64
CA GLN A 575 18.18 -9.58 12.54
C GLN A 575 18.95 -8.26 12.41
N TRP A 576 18.25 -7.13 12.53
CA TRP A 576 18.85 -5.80 12.59
C TRP A 576 19.87 -5.72 13.72
N LEU A 577 19.48 -6.08 14.94
CA LEU A 577 20.37 -5.97 16.10
C LEU A 577 21.63 -6.84 15.92
N ARG A 578 21.48 -8.08 15.42
CA ARG A 578 22.62 -8.95 15.12
C ARG A 578 23.55 -8.35 14.05
N MET A 579 22.96 -7.78 13.00
CA MET A 579 23.71 -7.16 11.91
C MET A 579 24.45 -5.90 12.37
N ASP A 580 23.79 -5.01 13.10
CA ASP A 580 24.39 -3.78 13.63
C ASP A 580 25.51 -4.13 14.64
N LEU A 581 25.31 -5.12 15.53
CA LEU A 581 26.36 -5.60 16.44
C LEU A 581 27.56 -6.20 15.69
N TYR A 582 27.30 -6.98 14.63
CA TYR A 582 28.36 -7.54 13.78
C TYR A 582 29.18 -6.42 13.11
N ILE A 583 28.51 -5.42 12.54
CA ILE A 583 29.17 -4.28 11.88
C ILE A 583 29.95 -3.45 12.90
N LEU A 584 29.41 -3.21 14.10
CA LEU A 584 30.12 -2.51 15.17
C LEU A 584 31.39 -3.23 15.61
N PHE A 585 31.30 -4.54 15.83
CA PHE A 585 32.44 -5.37 16.21
C PHE A 585 33.53 -5.35 15.13
N LYS A 586 33.14 -5.58 13.87
CA LYS A 586 34.06 -5.51 12.73
C LYS A 586 34.67 -4.12 12.56
N THR A 587 33.88 -3.06 12.71
CA THR A 587 34.36 -1.67 12.63
C THR A 587 35.43 -1.42 13.70
N SER A 588 35.15 -1.82 14.94
CA SER A 588 36.10 -1.70 16.06
C SER A 588 37.39 -2.48 15.79
N TYR A 589 37.28 -3.73 15.33
CA TYR A 589 38.43 -4.56 14.97
C TYR A 589 39.29 -3.91 13.87
N ILE A 590 38.67 -3.39 12.81
CA ILE A 590 39.38 -2.72 11.70
C ILE A 590 40.09 -1.45 12.20
N MET A 591 39.46 -0.68 13.09
CA MET A 591 40.06 0.51 13.70
C MET A 591 41.29 0.17 14.55
N PHE A 592 41.20 -0.85 15.42
CA PHE A 592 42.33 -1.30 16.24
C PHE A 592 43.46 -1.92 15.40
N ALA A 593 43.12 -2.68 14.36
CA ALA A 593 44.10 -3.30 13.47
C ALA A 593 44.77 -2.32 12.49
N LYS A 594 44.36 -1.04 12.45
CA LYS A 594 44.82 -0.01 11.50
C LYS A 594 44.70 -0.43 10.01
N ARG A 595 43.83 -1.39 9.68
CA ARG A 595 43.64 -1.91 8.30
C ARG A 595 42.74 -1.03 7.43
N GLY A 596 42.40 0.17 7.90
CA GLY A 596 41.50 1.11 7.24
C GLY A 596 42.14 2.05 6.21
N GLN A 597 43.40 1.83 5.82
CA GLN A 597 44.16 2.56 4.78
C GLN A 597 45.18 1.67 4.07
#